data_AF-A0A935JQR6-F1
#
_entry.id   AF-A0A935JQR6-F1
#
_cell.length_a   1.000
_cell.length_b   1.000
_cell.length_c   1.000
_cell.angle_alpha   90.00
_cell.angle_beta   90.00
_cell.angle_gamma   90.00
#
_symmetry.space_group_name_H-M   'P 1'
#
loop_
_entity.id
_entity.type
_entity.pdbx_description
1 polymer ?
#
loop_
_entity_poly.entity_id
_entity_poly.type
_entity_poly.pdbx_seq_one_letter_code
_entity_poly.pdbx_strand_id
1 'polypeptide(L)' 'MKNYQCKKCKTTIQNNSSPSSFNCPGGGMHSWTDLGEVGANNYQCKKCGTLIKAKNTPSSFNCPSGSMHSWTKL' A
#
# COMPACT_ATOMS: atom_id res chain seq x y z
N MET A 1 10.03 -7.93 -5.85
CA MET A 1 8.64 -7.89 -5.36
C MET A 1 8.44 -6.74 -4.39
N LYS A 2 7.41 -5.92 -4.61
CA LYS A 2 7.05 -4.75 -3.79
C LYS A 2 5.59 -4.79 -3.39
N ASN A 3 5.25 -4.10 -2.31
CA ASN A 3 3.88 -3.87 -1.88
C ASN A 3 3.35 -2.63 -2.61
N TYR A 4 2.18 -2.75 -3.24
CA TYR A 4 1.46 -1.63 -3.84
C TYR A 4 0.10 -1.48 -3.18
N GLN A 5 -0.31 -0.24 -2.92
CA GLN A 5 -1.65 0.06 -2.45
C GLN A 5 -2.33 1.12 -3.29
N CYS A 6 -3.59 0.86 -3.64
CA CYS A 6 -4.41 1.84 -4.32
C CYS A 6 -5.07 2.79 -3.31
N LYS A 7 -4.82 4.10 -3.46
CA LYS A 7 -5.46 5.12 -2.62
C LYS A 7 -6.99 5.13 -2.75
N LYS A 8 -7.52 4.85 -3.95
CA LYS A 8 -8.95 4.94 -4.26
C LYS A 8 -9.74 3.76 -3.71
N CYS A 9 -9.32 2.54 -4.05
CA CYS A 9 -10.08 1.33 -3.71
C CYS A 9 -9.51 0.54 -2.53
N LYS A 10 -8.48 1.07 -1.84
CA LYS A 10 -7.83 0.47 -0.65
C LYS A 10 -7.11 -0.86 -0.89
N THR A 11 -7.24 -1.44 -2.08
CA THR A 11 -6.59 -2.69 -2.48
C THR A 11 -5.08 -2.63 -2.27
N THR A 12 -4.55 -3.66 -1.61
CA THR A 12 -3.12 -3.86 -1.40
C THR A 12 -2.71 -5.16 -2.07
N ILE A 13 -1.68 -5.12 -2.90
CA ILE A 13 -1.17 -6.27 -3.65
C ILE A 13 0.35 -6.30 -3.63
N GLN A 14 0.92 -7.48 -3.88
CA GLN A 14 2.35 -7.66 -4.09
C GLN A 14 2.61 -7.91 -5.56
N ASN A 15 3.56 -7.19 -6.14
CA ASN A 15 3.91 -7.35 -7.55
C ASN A 15 5.40 -7.07 -7.77
N ASN A 16 6.00 -7.69 -8.79
CA ASN A 16 7.39 -7.43 -9.16
C ASN A 16 7.56 -6.08 -9.87
N SER A 17 6.52 -5.62 -10.56
CA SER A 17 6.49 -4.36 -11.28
C SER A 17 5.24 -3.56 -10.92
N SER A 18 5.16 -2.30 -11.36
CA SER A 18 3.98 -1.46 -11.18
C SER A 18 2.73 -2.18 -11.69
N PRO A 19 1.65 -2.30 -10.90
CA PRO A 19 0.44 -2.99 -11.32
C PRO A 19 -0.31 -2.22 -12.41
N SER A 20 -1.22 -2.91 -13.10
CA SER A 20 -2.11 -2.27 -14.07
C SER A 20 -2.90 -1.14 -13.42
N SER A 21 -2.94 0.01 -14.09
CA SER A 21 -3.70 1.18 -13.64
C SER A 21 -5.18 1.10 -14.02
N PHE A 22 -5.62 0.11 -14.79
CA PHE A 22 -7.00 0.04 -15.31
C PHE A 22 -7.97 -0.68 -14.36
N ASN A 23 -9.27 -0.42 -14.52
CA ASN A 23 -10.37 -1.09 -13.83
C ASN A 23 -10.36 -0.94 -12.30
N CYS A 24 -10.15 0.28 -11.81
CA CYS A 24 -10.25 0.53 -10.37
C CYS A 24 -11.71 0.44 -9.92
N PRO A 25 -12.04 -0.39 -8.91
CA PRO A 25 -13.41 -0.46 -8.38
C PRO A 25 -13.82 0.81 -7.62
N GLY A 26 -12.85 1.67 -7.28
CA GLY A 26 -13.11 3.03 -6.78
C GLY A 26 -13.38 4.06 -7.88
N GLY A 27 -13.46 3.64 -9.15
CA GLY A 27 -13.71 4.48 -10.32
C GLY A 27 -12.45 4.89 -11.10
N GLY A 28 -12.53 4.77 -12.42
CA GLY A 28 -11.47 5.15 -13.36
C GLY A 28 -10.19 4.33 -13.20
N MET A 29 -9.04 5.01 -13.19
CA MET A 29 -7.73 4.38 -13.03
C MET A 29 -7.31 4.24 -11.56
N HIS A 30 -6.60 3.15 -11.24
CA HIS A 30 -5.94 2.96 -9.95
C HIS A 30 -4.89 4.04 -9.72
N SER A 31 -4.84 4.56 -8.50
CA SER A 31 -3.76 5.41 -8.01
C SER A 31 -2.89 4.58 -7.06
N TRP A 32 -1.95 3.83 -7.65
CA TRP A 32 -1.04 2.96 -6.91
C TRP A 32 0.04 3.77 -6.19
N THR A 33 0.38 3.33 -4.99
CA THR A 33 1.53 3.81 -4.23
C THR A 33 2.42 2.63 -3.93
N ASP A 34 3.70 2.75 -4.27
CA ASP A 34 4.75 1.81 -3.86
C ASP A 34 4.97 2.00 -2.35
N LEU A 35 4.60 0.99 -1.57
CA LEU A 35 4.80 0.95 -0.13
C LEU A 35 6.18 0.40 0.23
N GLY A 36 6.97 -0.10 -0.72
CA GLY A 36 8.32 -0.61 -0.51
C GLY A 36 8.43 -2.12 -0.69
N GLU A 37 9.66 -2.61 -0.58
CA GLU A 37 9.99 -4.02 -0.80
C GLU A 37 9.35 -4.95 0.22
N VAL A 38 8.86 -6.10 -0.26
CA VAL A 38 8.37 -7.17 0.61
C VAL A 38 9.53 -7.73 1.44
N GLY A 39 9.29 -8.01 2.72
CA GLY A 39 10.30 -8.56 3.63
C GLY A 39 9.67 -9.34 4.79
N ALA A 40 10.45 -9.62 5.84
CA ALA A 40 10.01 -10.50 6.93
C ALA A 40 9.21 -9.80 8.03
N ASN A 41 9.31 -8.47 8.14
CA ASN A 41 8.69 -7.72 9.23
C ASN A 41 7.22 -7.41 8.89
N ASN A 42 6.32 -7.55 9.87
CA ASN A 42 4.93 -7.14 9.74
C ASN A 42 4.79 -5.66 10.13
N TYR A 43 4.06 -4.91 9.33
CA TYR A 43 3.71 -3.52 9.61
C TYR A 43 2.21 -3.31 9.45
N GLN A 44 1.61 -2.61 10.40
CA GLN A 44 0.22 -2.22 10.34
C GLN A 44 0.08 -0.69 10.36
N CYS A 45 -0.72 -0.15 9.45
CA CYS A 45 -1.07 1.27 9.49
C CYS A 45 -2.19 1.49 10.50
N LYS A 46 -1.95 2.36 11.50
CA LYS A 46 -2.94 2.72 12.52
C LYS A 46 -4.18 3.44 11.96
N LYS A 47 -4.05 4.12 10.82
CA LYS A 47 -5.12 4.95 10.24
C LYS A 47 -6.06 4.20 9.29
N CYS A 48 -5.53 3.29 8.49
CA CYS A 48 -6.32 2.57 7.47
C CYS A 48 -6.39 1.06 7.70
N GLY A 49 -5.74 0.53 8.75
CA GLY A 49 -5.74 -0.88 9.09
C GLY A 49 -4.94 -1.78 8.13
N THR A 50 -4.28 -1.21 7.12
CA THR A 50 -3.50 -1.98 6.15
C THR A 50 -2.36 -2.72 6.84
N LEU A 51 -2.33 -4.03 6.66
CA LEU A 51 -1.30 -4.94 7.16
C LEU A 51 -0.46 -5.42 5.97
N ILE A 52 0.85 -5.24 6.04
CA ILE A 52 1.78 -5.72 5.02
C ILE A 52 3.05 -6.29 5.64
N LYS A 53 3.72 -7.12 4.85
CA LYS A 53 5.08 -7.59 5.13
C LYS A 53 6.08 -6.75 4.35
N ALA A 54 7.03 -6.12 5.03
CA ALA A 54 8.01 -5.24 4.40
C ALA A 54 9.42 -5.42 4.96
N LYS A 55 10.42 -5.15 4.13
CA LYS A 55 11.84 -5.22 4.55
C LYS A 55 12.19 -4.05 5.47
N ASN A 56 11.84 -2.85 5.04
CA ASN A 56 12.04 -1.58 5.76
C ASN A 56 10.68 -0.94 6.10
N THR A 57 10.71 0.16 6.85
CA THR A 57 9.52 0.97 7.12
C THR A 57 8.82 1.33 5.79
N PRO A 58 7.52 1.03 5.62
CA PRO A 58 6.86 1.27 4.35
C PRO A 58 6.66 2.76 4.06
N SER A 59 6.38 3.09 2.79
CA SER A 59 6.08 4.46 2.37
C SER A 59 4.93 5.06 3.19
N SER A 60 5.09 6.30 3.62
CA SER A 60 4.06 7.03 4.36
C SER A 60 3.03 7.69 3.45
N PHE A 61 3.20 7.72 2.14
CA PHE A 61 2.35 8.52 1.25
C PHE A 61 1.01 7.85 0.91
N ASN A 62 0.03 8.68 0.52
CA ASN A 62 -1.23 8.25 -0.11
C ASN A 62 -2.04 7.21 0.67
N CYS A 63 -2.12 7.38 1.98
CA CYS A 63 -2.99 6.56 2.82
C CYS A 63 -4.44 6.69 2.31
N PRO A 64 -5.16 5.57 2.11
CA PRO A 64 -6.55 5.62 1.69
C PRO A 64 -7.49 6.34 2.67
N SER A 65 -7.07 6.54 3.92
CA SER A 65 -7.80 7.36 4.90
C SER A 65 -7.55 8.88 4.73
N GLY A 66 -6.86 9.32 3.66
CA GLY A 66 -6.80 10.73 3.25
C GLY A 66 -5.54 11.52 3.63
N SER A 67 -4.54 10.91 4.27
CA SER A 67 -3.31 11.60 4.70
C SER A 67 -2.08 10.69 4.48
N MET A 68 -1.11 10.73 5.39
CA MET A 68 0.02 9.81 5.43
C MET A 68 -0.30 8.57 6.27
N HIS A 69 0.27 7.42 5.88
CA HIS A 69 0.29 6.23 6.70
C HIS A 69 1.03 6.49 8.02
N SER A 70 0.56 5.82 9.07
CA SER A 70 1.21 5.77 10.37
C SER A 70 1.50 4.31 10.69
N TRP A 71 2.69 3.87 10.33
CA TRP A 71 3.10 2.48 10.45
C TRP A 71 3.50 2.14 11.88
N THR A 72 3.11 0.95 12.32
CA THR A 72 3.61 0.32 13.54
C THR A 72 4.17 -1.03 13.14
N LYS A 73 5.43 -1.27 13.52
CA LYS A 73 6.05 -2.58 13.37
C LYS A 73 5.46 -3.51 14.42
N LEU A 74 4.99 -4.68 14.00
CA LEU A 74 4.46 -5.73 14.86
C LEU A 74 5.55 -6.75 15.21
#